data_AF-A0A7J3SAI8-F1
#
_entry.id   AF-A0A7J3SAI8-F1
#
_cell.length_a   1.000
_cell.length_b   1.000
_cell.length_c   1.000
_cell.angle_alpha   90.00
_cell.angle_beta   90.00
_cell.angle_gamma   90.00
#
_symmetry.space_group_name_H-M   'P 1'
#
loop_
_entity.id
_entity.type
_entity.pdbx_description
1 polymer ?
#
loop_
_entity_poly.entity_id
_entity_poly.type
_entity_poly.pdbx_seq_one_letter_code
_entity_poly.pdbx_strand_id
1 'polypeptide(L)'
;MKGIYRGLTIRFFIVKFNDTLSGLINRFPYLISSSVYSALLVSHGIRSDVKLVLHFNDPLCITFNSDRLRNLRPDMQSTIGFFRKVLSMNLKYGRSGAESTLTTGISYSRIDFPSLIKGSSNLFFNDDKGMWIDEVHFPKNFKFIIFYPFADPSILQLLVKLSAKPIKVASKYKLPGALLTILSNYLDKQEVKRND
;
A
#
# COMPACT_ATOMS: atom_id res chain seq x y z
N MET A 1 -6.30 -13.70 -23.14
CA MET A 1 -6.58 -14.35 -21.83
C MET A 1 -7.21 -13.35 -20.86
N LYS A 2 -8.53 -13.11 -20.99
CA LYS A 2 -9.36 -12.36 -20.03
C LYS A 2 -10.43 -13.35 -19.59
N GLY A 3 -10.29 -14.01 -18.44
CA GLY A 3 -11.27 -15.04 -18.08
C GLY A 3 -11.19 -15.70 -16.71
N ILE A 4 -10.22 -15.41 -15.85
CA ILE A 4 -10.05 -16.18 -14.59
C ILE A 4 -10.28 -15.35 -13.31
N TYR A 5 -10.39 -14.03 -13.39
CA TYR A 5 -10.41 -13.17 -12.18
C TYR A 5 -11.80 -12.69 -11.72
N ARG A 6 -12.89 -13.38 -12.11
CA ARG A 6 -14.23 -13.09 -11.56
C ARG A 6 -14.39 -13.78 -10.19
N GLY A 7 -13.70 -13.28 -9.16
CA GLY A 7 -13.86 -13.80 -7.80
C GLY A 7 -12.81 -13.41 -6.76
N LEU A 8 -11.62 -12.95 -7.19
CA LEU A 8 -10.53 -12.60 -6.27
C LEU A 8 -10.87 -11.40 -5.40
N THR A 9 -10.48 -11.47 -4.13
CA THR A 9 -10.62 -10.34 -3.21
C THR A 9 -9.54 -9.32 -3.54
N ILE A 10 -9.92 -8.12 -3.99
CA ILE A 10 -8.94 -7.05 -4.22
C ILE A 10 -8.25 -6.70 -2.90
N ARG A 11 -6.93 -6.88 -2.85
CA ARG A 11 -6.06 -6.56 -1.73
C ARG A 11 -5.71 -5.09 -1.81
N PHE A 12 -6.34 -4.26 -0.99
CA PHE A 12 -6.02 -2.84 -0.92
C PHE A 12 -5.04 -2.60 0.22
N PHE A 13 -3.79 -2.29 -0.14
CA PHE A 13 -2.74 -1.91 0.81
C PHE A 13 -2.48 -0.42 0.76
N ILE A 14 -2.34 0.20 1.94
CA ILE A 14 -1.90 1.58 2.08
C ILE A 14 -0.65 1.59 2.94
N VAL A 15 0.47 2.08 2.44
CA VAL A 15 1.67 2.34 3.25
C VAL A 15 1.70 3.83 3.57
N LYS A 16 1.50 4.18 4.84
CA LYS A 16 1.60 5.55 5.35
C LYS A 16 2.99 5.78 5.91
N PHE A 17 3.81 6.48 5.16
CA PHE A 17 5.11 6.94 5.63
C PHE A 17 4.96 8.26 6.39
N ASN A 18 5.61 8.38 7.56
CA ASN A 18 5.74 9.64 8.29
C ASN A 18 6.98 10.41 7.84
N ASP A 19 7.11 10.57 6.53
CA ASP A 19 8.17 11.31 5.89
C ASP A 19 7.67 11.79 4.53
N THR A 20 8.37 12.73 3.92
CA THR A 20 8.10 13.19 2.55
C THR A 20 8.66 12.20 1.54
N LEU A 21 8.10 12.16 0.34
CA LEU A 21 8.65 11.32 -0.74
C LEU A 21 10.13 11.67 -1.02
N SER A 22 10.46 12.97 -1.10
CA SER A 22 11.84 13.42 -1.31
C SER A 22 12.79 12.95 -0.20
N GLY A 23 12.36 13.08 1.07
CA GLY A 23 13.14 12.62 2.22
C GLY A 23 13.45 11.13 2.16
N LEU A 24 12.45 10.30 1.84
CA LEU A 24 12.62 8.86 1.75
C LEU A 24 13.48 8.41 0.56
N ILE A 25 13.32 9.01 -0.63
CA ILE A 25 14.16 8.64 -1.78
C ILE A 25 15.64 8.90 -1.47
N ASN A 26 15.93 10.01 -0.79
CA ASN A 26 17.31 10.42 -0.54
C ASN A 26 17.96 9.65 0.62
N ARG A 27 17.20 9.35 1.68
CA ARG A 27 17.74 8.67 2.88
C ARG A 27 17.54 7.16 2.88
N PHE A 28 16.38 6.71 2.39
CA PHE A 28 15.92 5.33 2.53
C PHE A 28 15.23 4.80 1.26
N PRO A 29 15.87 4.88 0.07
CA PRO A 29 15.23 4.49 -1.19
C PRO A 29 14.75 3.03 -1.21
N TYR A 30 15.45 2.17 -0.46
CA TYR A 30 15.07 0.77 -0.28
C TYR A 30 13.70 0.61 0.39
N LEU A 31 13.31 1.46 1.34
CA LEU A 31 12.03 1.31 2.04
C LEU A 31 10.84 1.46 1.10
N ILE A 32 10.87 2.49 0.24
CA ILE A 32 9.76 2.71 -0.70
C ILE A 32 9.81 1.65 -1.80
N SER A 33 10.99 1.35 -2.33
CA SER A 33 11.14 0.37 -3.41
C SER A 33 10.71 -1.03 -2.97
N SER A 34 11.17 -1.50 -1.81
CA SER A 34 10.74 -2.78 -1.23
C SER A 34 9.24 -2.83 -0.95
N SER A 35 8.61 -1.73 -0.54
CA SER A 35 7.15 -1.66 -0.38
C SER A 35 6.42 -1.93 -1.70
N VAL A 36 6.90 -1.35 -2.80
CA VAL A 36 6.34 -1.55 -4.14
C VAL A 36 6.50 -3.01 -4.58
N TYR A 37 7.70 -3.57 -4.49
CA TYR A 37 7.93 -4.94 -4.97
C TYR A 37 7.25 -5.99 -4.10
N SER A 38 7.32 -5.88 -2.77
CA SER A 38 6.70 -6.84 -1.85
C SER A 38 5.18 -6.90 -2.00
N ALA A 39 4.54 -5.78 -2.36
CA ALA A 39 3.10 -5.74 -2.58
C ALA A 39 2.69 -6.22 -3.97
N LEU A 40 3.46 -5.90 -5.00
CA LEU A 40 3.01 -6.04 -6.39
C LEU A 40 3.66 -7.20 -7.15
N LEU A 41 4.85 -7.65 -6.76
CA LEU A 41 5.62 -8.63 -7.51
C LEU A 41 5.61 -10.01 -6.84
N VAL A 42 5.59 -11.03 -7.69
CA VAL A 42 5.83 -12.44 -7.37
C VAL A 42 6.83 -12.99 -8.39
N SER A 43 7.34 -14.20 -8.17
CA SER A 43 8.37 -14.80 -9.04
C SER A 43 8.00 -14.83 -10.53
N HIS A 44 6.72 -14.97 -10.86
CA HIS A 44 6.23 -15.08 -12.24
C HIS A 44 5.56 -13.81 -12.80
N GLY A 45 5.66 -12.67 -12.11
CA GLY A 45 5.16 -11.39 -12.63
C GLY A 45 4.51 -10.49 -11.59
N ILE A 46 3.47 -9.79 -12.02
CA ILE A 46 2.73 -8.81 -11.20
C ILE A 46 1.46 -9.48 -10.67
N ARG A 47 1.21 -9.39 -9.36
CA ARG A 47 -0.08 -9.77 -8.74
C ARG A 47 -1.19 -8.93 -9.37
N SER A 48 -2.26 -9.53 -9.88
CA SER A 48 -3.32 -8.79 -10.60
C SER A 48 -4.45 -8.27 -9.70
N ASP A 49 -4.43 -8.64 -8.42
CA ASP A 49 -5.48 -8.42 -7.42
C ASP A 49 -5.08 -7.39 -6.35
N VAL A 50 -4.03 -6.60 -6.59
CA VAL A 50 -3.51 -5.63 -5.61
C VAL A 50 -3.75 -4.19 -6.02
N LYS A 51 -4.22 -3.36 -5.08
CA LYS A 51 -4.13 -1.91 -5.15
C LYS A 51 -3.21 -1.42 -4.04
N LEU A 52 -2.05 -0.88 -4.41
CA LEU A 52 -1.09 -0.33 -3.46
C LEU A 52 -1.16 1.21 -3.50
N VAL A 53 -1.31 1.82 -2.34
CA VAL A 53 -1.21 3.26 -2.16
C VAL A 53 -0.03 3.58 -1.25
N LEU A 54 0.84 4.47 -1.70
CA LEU A 54 1.90 5.04 -0.88
C LEU A 54 1.51 6.47 -0.53
N HIS A 55 1.39 6.77 0.76
CA HIS A 55 1.03 8.09 1.25
C HIS A 55 2.18 8.69 2.07
N PHE A 56 2.51 9.95 1.80
CA PHE A 56 3.63 10.69 2.39
C PHE A 56 3.15 11.93 3.17
N ASN A 57 4.02 12.60 3.92
CA ASN A 57 3.65 13.78 4.71
C ASN A 57 3.47 15.07 3.88
N ASP A 58 3.88 15.09 2.61
CA ASP A 58 3.68 16.19 1.66
C ASP A 58 2.34 16.12 0.91
N PRO A 59 1.28 15.74 1.65
CA PRO A 59 0.06 15.01 1.21
C PRO A 59 0.14 14.31 -0.15
N LEU A 60 1.30 13.79 -0.55
CA LEU A 60 1.46 13.11 -1.82
C LEU A 60 0.99 11.67 -1.66
N CYS A 61 0.16 11.24 -2.60
CA CYS A 61 -0.36 9.89 -2.69
C CYS A 61 0.03 9.32 -4.05
N ILE A 62 0.63 8.13 -4.08
CA ILE A 62 0.95 7.40 -5.31
C ILE A 62 0.18 6.09 -5.29
N THR A 63 -0.62 5.86 -6.32
CA THR A 63 -1.47 4.68 -6.43
C THR A 63 -0.99 3.78 -7.56
N PHE A 64 -0.86 2.49 -7.25
CA PHE A 64 -0.55 1.42 -8.17
C PHE A 64 -1.77 0.50 -8.27
N ASN A 65 -2.39 0.44 -9.44
CA ASN A 65 -3.51 -0.47 -9.76
C ASN A 65 -2.96 -1.62 -10.59
N SER A 66 -2.71 -2.75 -9.94
CA SER A 66 -1.93 -3.84 -10.51
C SER A 66 -2.58 -4.55 -11.70
N ASP A 67 -3.90 -4.53 -11.78
CA ASP A 67 -4.70 -4.99 -12.92
C ASP A 67 -4.37 -4.27 -14.24
N ARG A 68 -3.79 -3.06 -14.15
CA ARG A 68 -3.41 -2.21 -15.28
C ARG A 68 -1.91 -2.01 -15.41
N LEU A 69 -1.12 -2.42 -14.43
CA LEU A 69 0.33 -2.22 -14.44
C LEU A 69 0.99 -3.00 -15.58
N ARG A 70 1.97 -2.36 -16.22
CA ARG A 70 2.85 -2.99 -17.20
C ARG A 70 4.30 -2.66 -16.87
N ASN A 71 5.21 -3.60 -17.13
CA ASN A 71 6.66 -3.38 -17.10
C ASN A 71 7.21 -2.84 -15.77
N LEU A 72 6.61 -3.22 -14.63
CA LEU A 72 7.21 -2.94 -13.32
C LEU A 72 8.44 -3.83 -13.15
N ARG A 73 9.63 -3.21 -13.04
CA ARG A 73 10.89 -3.94 -12.83
C ARG A 73 11.20 -4.01 -11.33
N PRO A 74 11.73 -5.14 -10.82
CA PRO A 74 12.07 -5.31 -9.40
C PRO A 74 13.34 -4.54 -8.97
N ASP A 75 13.97 -3.77 -9.85
CA ASP A 75 15.22 -3.08 -9.54
C ASP A 75 15.00 -1.71 -8.90
N MET A 76 15.69 -1.48 -7.77
CA MET A 76 15.56 -0.27 -6.96
C MET A 76 15.77 1.01 -7.79
N GLN A 77 16.71 1.00 -8.73
CA GLN A 77 17.05 2.18 -9.54
C GLN A 77 15.89 2.61 -10.45
N SER A 78 15.19 1.68 -11.09
CA SER A 78 14.00 1.99 -11.89
C SER A 78 12.89 2.61 -11.05
N THR A 79 12.67 2.10 -9.85
CA THR A 79 11.66 2.66 -8.92
C THR A 79 12.05 4.03 -8.38
N ILE A 80 13.33 4.26 -8.07
CA ILE A 80 13.83 5.60 -7.72
C ILE A 80 13.63 6.58 -8.89
N GLY A 81 14.00 6.18 -10.11
CA GLY A 81 13.81 7.00 -11.31
C GLY A 81 12.34 7.37 -11.52
N PHE A 82 11.43 6.42 -11.28
CA PHE A 82 9.99 6.64 -11.26
C PHE A 82 9.59 7.70 -10.21
N PHE A 83 10.03 7.56 -8.95
CA PHE A 83 9.62 8.50 -7.91
C PHE A 83 10.19 9.90 -8.12
N ARG A 84 11.41 10.01 -8.67
CA ARG A 84 11.98 11.30 -9.09
C ARG A 84 11.14 11.97 -10.19
N LYS A 85 10.62 11.19 -11.13
CA LYS A 85 9.69 11.67 -12.16
C LYS A 85 8.39 12.19 -11.54
N VAL A 86 7.81 11.46 -10.58
CA VAL A 86 6.62 11.91 -9.83
C VAL A 86 6.87 13.23 -9.11
N LEU A 87 8.00 13.36 -8.39
CA LEU A 87 8.36 14.61 -7.72
C LEU A 87 8.46 15.77 -8.71
N SER A 88 9.15 15.58 -9.84
CA SER A 88 9.28 16.60 -10.87
C SER A 88 7.91 17.04 -11.43
N MET A 89 7.02 16.10 -11.70
CA MET A 89 5.68 16.40 -12.21
C MET A 89 4.78 17.03 -11.14
N ASN A 90 4.86 16.58 -9.89
CA ASN A 90 4.11 17.17 -8.78
C ASN A 90 4.51 18.63 -8.53
N LEU A 91 5.80 18.96 -8.63
CA LEU A 91 6.26 20.34 -8.52
C LEU A 91 5.77 21.22 -9.67
N LYS A 92 5.69 20.67 -10.89
CA LYS A 92 5.25 21.40 -12.08
C LYS A 92 3.74 21.57 -12.19
N TYR A 93 2.97 20.54 -11.80
CA TYR A 93 1.54 20.43 -12.12
C TYR A 93 0.65 20.10 -10.91
N GLY A 94 1.22 19.76 -9.75
CA GLY A 94 0.50 19.29 -8.56
C GLY A 94 -0.17 20.39 -7.73
N ARG A 95 -0.72 21.43 -8.36
CA ARG A 95 -1.48 22.48 -7.65
C ARG A 95 -2.96 22.12 -7.47
N SER A 96 -3.51 21.27 -8.33
CA SER A 96 -4.87 20.73 -8.18
C SER A 96 -4.81 19.37 -7.47
N GLY A 97 -5.64 19.17 -6.44
CA GLY A 97 -5.81 17.87 -5.76
C GLY A 97 -6.37 16.74 -6.64
N ALA A 98 -6.58 17.00 -7.93
CA ALA A 98 -7.02 16.01 -8.92
C ALA A 98 -5.96 14.91 -9.11
N GLU A 99 -6.43 13.69 -9.33
CA GLU A 99 -5.58 12.56 -9.67
C GLU A 99 -4.97 12.74 -11.06
N SER A 100 -3.65 12.58 -11.14
CA SER A 100 -2.87 12.66 -12.38
C SER A 100 -2.33 11.27 -12.71
N THR A 101 -2.47 10.86 -13.98
CA THR A 101 -1.90 9.59 -14.45
C THR A 101 -0.43 9.78 -14.84
N LEU A 102 0.48 8.98 -14.28
CA LEU A 102 1.89 8.98 -14.69
C LEU A 102 2.14 8.03 -15.86
N THR A 103 1.60 6.81 -15.75
CA THR A 103 1.67 5.75 -16.75
C THR A 103 0.53 4.74 -16.50
N THR A 104 0.37 3.75 -17.37
CA THR A 104 -0.69 2.75 -17.23
C THR A 104 -0.61 2.02 -15.88
N GLY A 105 -1.69 2.12 -15.09
CA GLY A 105 -1.78 1.53 -13.76
C GLY A 105 -1.08 2.31 -12.64
N ILE A 106 -0.47 3.47 -12.93
CA ILE A 106 0.16 4.31 -11.91
C ILE A 106 -0.32 5.76 -11.99
N SER A 107 -0.86 6.24 -10.87
CA SER A 107 -1.34 7.62 -10.71
C SER A 107 -0.78 8.25 -9.44
N TYR A 108 -0.86 9.57 -9.36
CA TYR A 108 -0.52 10.33 -8.17
C TYR A 108 -1.53 11.45 -7.94
N SER A 109 -1.74 11.84 -6.68
CA SER A 109 -2.65 12.90 -6.28
C SER A 109 -2.15 13.58 -5.00
N ARG A 110 -2.74 14.74 -4.68
CA ARG A 110 -2.52 15.40 -3.39
C ARG A 110 -3.76 15.27 -2.53
N ILE A 111 -3.68 14.41 -1.53
CA ILE A 111 -4.76 14.11 -0.58
C ILE A 111 -4.15 13.86 0.78
N ASP A 112 -4.74 14.43 1.83
CA ASP A 112 -4.33 14.12 3.20
C ASP A 112 -4.81 12.73 3.63
N PHE A 113 -4.13 12.16 4.63
CA PHE A 113 -4.41 10.78 5.04
C PHE A 113 -5.83 10.59 5.61
N PRO A 114 -6.34 11.47 6.50
CA PRO A 114 -7.74 11.40 6.93
C PRO A 114 -8.75 11.38 5.77
N SER A 115 -8.57 12.24 4.77
CA SER A 115 -9.40 12.30 3.57
C SER A 115 -9.30 11.03 2.74
N LEU A 116 -8.10 10.42 2.64
CA LEU A 116 -7.88 9.16 1.92
C LEU A 116 -8.66 7.97 2.52
N ILE A 117 -8.78 7.93 3.86
CA ILE A 117 -9.45 6.83 4.56
C ILE A 117 -10.91 7.14 4.93
N LYS A 118 -11.36 8.39 4.75
CA LYS A 118 -12.73 8.82 5.05
C LYS A 118 -13.77 7.94 4.38
N GLY A 119 -14.79 7.52 5.13
CA GLY A 119 -15.88 6.68 4.64
C GLY A 119 -15.48 5.24 4.27
N SER A 120 -14.24 4.84 4.55
CA SER A 120 -13.82 3.45 4.33
C SER A 120 -14.41 2.53 5.39
N SER A 121 -14.97 1.40 4.95
CA SER A 121 -15.28 0.26 5.81
C SER A 121 -14.16 -0.78 5.75
N ASN A 122 -14.19 -1.77 6.65
CA ASN A 122 -13.23 -2.89 6.67
C ASN A 122 -11.77 -2.44 6.71
N LEU A 123 -11.47 -1.49 7.59
CA LEU A 123 -10.11 -0.98 7.82
C LEU A 123 -9.36 -1.86 8.81
N PHE A 124 -8.13 -2.19 8.47
CA PHE A 124 -7.17 -2.89 9.31
C PHE A 124 -5.87 -2.11 9.31
N PHE A 125 -5.07 -2.20 10.38
CA PHE A 125 -3.77 -1.56 10.43
C PHE A 125 -2.75 -2.35 11.24
N ASN A 126 -1.46 -2.18 10.97
CA ASN A 126 -0.42 -2.85 11.74
C ASN A 126 -0.28 -2.23 13.14
N ASP A 127 -0.37 -3.07 14.17
CA ASP A 127 -0.12 -2.71 15.57
C ASP A 127 0.41 -3.93 16.34
N ASP A 128 1.45 -3.75 17.15
CA ASP A 128 2.08 -4.81 17.94
C ASP A 128 1.20 -5.31 19.09
N LYS A 129 0.19 -4.52 19.45
CA LYS A 129 -0.85 -4.85 20.44
C LYS A 129 -2.14 -5.37 19.78
N GLY A 130 -2.15 -5.50 18.46
CA GLY A 130 -3.28 -6.01 17.70
C GLY A 130 -3.46 -7.53 17.83
N MET A 131 -4.58 -8.01 17.29
CA MET A 131 -4.86 -9.44 17.14
C MET A 131 -3.84 -10.06 16.17
N TRP A 132 -3.40 -11.30 16.44
CA TRP A 132 -2.49 -11.97 15.51
C TRP A 132 -3.15 -12.19 14.15
N ILE A 133 -2.38 -12.00 13.08
CA ILE A 133 -2.90 -12.05 11.71
C ILE A 133 -3.61 -13.38 11.37
N ASP A 134 -3.20 -14.50 11.97
CA ASP A 134 -3.77 -15.84 11.78
C ASP A 134 -5.11 -16.06 12.48
N GLU A 135 -5.45 -15.22 13.45
CA GLU A 135 -6.76 -15.18 14.12
C GLU A 135 -7.77 -14.29 13.36
N VAL A 136 -7.33 -13.59 12.31
CA VAL A 136 -8.13 -12.59 11.60
C VAL A 136 -8.68 -13.14 10.29
N HIS A 137 -9.99 -12.98 10.10
CA HIS A 137 -10.64 -13.16 8.81
C HIS A 137 -10.80 -11.82 8.08
N PHE A 138 -10.15 -11.68 6.91
CA PHE A 138 -10.29 -10.49 6.07
C PHE A 138 -11.53 -10.60 5.16
N PRO A 139 -12.50 -9.67 5.28
CA PRO A 139 -13.66 -9.64 4.39
C PRO A 139 -13.26 -9.19 2.98
N LYS A 140 -14.17 -9.31 2.01
CA LYS A 140 -13.96 -8.71 0.68
C LYS A 140 -13.82 -7.19 0.79
N ASN A 141 -13.03 -6.59 -0.12
CA ASN A 141 -12.83 -5.14 -0.22
C ASN A 141 -12.27 -4.48 1.06
N PHE A 142 -11.45 -5.20 1.83
CA PHE A 142 -10.76 -4.62 2.98
C PHE A 142 -9.65 -3.65 2.54
N LYS A 143 -9.28 -2.73 3.43
CA LYS A 143 -8.04 -1.95 3.30
C LYS A 143 -7.13 -2.23 4.49
N PHE A 144 -5.88 -2.55 4.22
CA PHE A 144 -4.86 -2.73 5.24
C PHE A 144 -3.85 -1.59 5.20
N ILE A 145 -3.70 -0.91 6.33
CA ILE A 145 -2.82 0.24 6.49
C ILE A 145 -1.53 -0.23 7.19
N ILE A 146 -0.39 0.10 6.60
CA ILE A 146 0.92 -0.10 7.19
C ILE A 146 1.51 1.27 7.51
N PHE A 147 1.57 1.61 8.79
CA PHE A 147 2.26 2.78 9.30
C PHE A 147 3.75 2.54 9.43
N TYR A 148 4.55 3.53 9.02
CA TYR A 148 5.98 3.51 9.23
C TYR A 148 6.57 4.91 9.48
N PRO A 149 7.43 5.09 10.50
CA PRO A 149 7.85 4.07 11.48
C PRO A 149 6.82 3.84 12.59
N PHE A 150 5.82 4.72 12.74
CA PHE A 150 4.77 4.62 13.76
C PHE A 150 3.45 5.25 13.26
N ALA A 151 2.34 4.94 13.93
CA ALA A 151 1.07 5.63 13.70
C ALA A 151 0.98 6.89 14.59
N ASP A 152 0.56 8.02 14.01
CA ASP A 152 0.34 9.24 14.78
C ASP A 152 -0.88 9.08 15.73
N PRO A 153 -0.83 9.56 16.99
CA PRO A 153 -1.94 9.44 17.94
C PRO A 153 -3.27 10.00 17.44
N SER A 154 -3.26 11.12 16.70
CA SER A 154 -4.48 11.71 16.12
C SER A 154 -5.09 10.82 15.05
N ILE A 155 -4.24 10.15 14.25
CA ILE A 155 -4.66 9.17 13.25
C ILE A 155 -5.17 7.90 13.93
N LEU A 156 -4.57 7.44 15.02
CA LEU A 156 -5.08 6.32 15.80
C LEU A 156 -6.49 6.61 16.35
N GLN A 157 -6.73 7.81 16.87
CA GLN A 157 -8.07 8.22 17.30
C GLN A 157 -9.09 8.20 16.15
N LEU A 158 -8.68 8.66 14.96
CA LEU A 158 -9.51 8.58 13.77
C LEU A 158 -9.82 7.13 13.38
N LEU A 159 -8.82 6.24 13.43
CA LEU A 159 -9.00 4.82 13.13
C LEU A 159 -9.97 4.14 14.11
N VAL A 160 -9.92 4.48 15.40
CA VAL A 160 -10.90 4.01 16.39
C VAL A 160 -12.31 4.47 16.02
N LYS A 161 -12.49 5.75 15.64
CA LYS A 161 -13.80 6.28 15.18
C LYS A 161 -14.31 5.58 13.92
N LEU A 162 -13.42 5.11 13.06
CA LEU A 162 -13.73 4.34 11.85
C LEU A 162 -13.85 2.83 12.10
N SER A 163 -13.82 2.39 13.36
CA SER A 163 -13.86 0.98 13.75
C SER A 163 -12.78 0.12 13.07
N ALA A 164 -11.61 0.71 12.80
CA ALA A 164 -10.48 0.00 12.22
C ALA A 164 -9.88 -0.98 13.23
N LYS A 165 -9.46 -2.15 12.75
CA LYS A 165 -8.97 -3.24 13.60
C LYS A 165 -7.42 -3.28 13.63
N PRO A 166 -6.78 -3.22 14.81
CA PRO A 166 -5.35 -3.38 14.95
C PRO A 166 -4.95 -4.85 14.75
N ILE A 167 -3.96 -5.09 13.88
CA ILE A 167 -3.47 -6.42 13.54
C ILE A 167 -1.96 -6.51 13.77
N LYS A 168 -1.56 -7.52 14.53
CA LYS A 168 -0.17 -7.90 14.70
C LYS A 168 0.25 -8.84 13.59
N VAL A 169 0.95 -8.29 12.60
CA VAL A 169 1.43 -9.04 11.43
C VAL A 169 2.71 -9.83 11.75
N ALA A 170 3.62 -9.26 12.53
CA ALA A 170 4.89 -9.90 12.89
C ALA A 170 5.43 -9.37 14.22
N SER A 171 6.14 -10.21 14.97
CA SER A 171 6.81 -9.81 16.22
C SER A 171 8.07 -8.99 15.95
N LYS A 172 8.95 -9.49 15.07
CA LYS A 172 10.30 -8.92 14.85
C LYS A 172 10.40 -7.97 13.65
N TYR A 173 9.62 -8.20 12.60
CA TYR A 173 9.71 -7.40 11.37
C TYR A 173 8.80 -6.18 11.45
N LYS A 174 9.36 -4.98 11.19
CA LYS A 174 8.62 -3.71 11.20
C LYS A 174 8.66 -2.95 9.88
N LEU A 175 9.53 -3.34 8.96
CA LEU A 175 9.69 -2.65 7.68
C LEU A 175 8.46 -2.94 6.79
N PRO A 176 7.93 -1.93 6.06
CA PRO A 176 6.72 -2.09 5.27
C PRO A 176 6.81 -3.22 4.25
N GLY A 177 7.92 -3.33 3.52
CA GLY A 177 8.13 -4.43 2.56
C GLY A 177 8.02 -5.81 3.20
N ALA A 178 8.62 -6.01 4.39
CA ALA A 178 8.53 -7.29 5.09
C ALA A 178 7.10 -7.59 5.57
N LEU A 179 6.40 -6.59 6.10
CA LEU A 179 5.01 -6.72 6.52
C LEU A 179 4.08 -7.04 5.34
N LEU A 180 4.28 -6.38 4.19
CA LEU A 180 3.54 -6.66 2.95
C LEU A 180 3.78 -8.08 2.45
N THR A 181 5.01 -8.58 2.52
CA THR A 181 5.34 -9.96 2.15
C THR A 181 4.61 -10.96 3.05
N ILE A 182 4.67 -10.78 4.37
CA ILE A 182 4.01 -11.67 5.34
C ILE A 182 2.49 -11.63 5.16
N LEU A 183 1.91 -10.44 5.06
CA LEU A 183 0.47 -10.24 4.84
C LEU A 183 0.02 -10.89 3.52
N SER A 184 0.78 -10.70 2.43
CA SER A 184 0.46 -11.32 1.14
C SER A 184 0.52 -12.84 1.20
N ASN A 185 1.53 -13.41 1.88
CA ASN A 185 1.63 -14.86 2.05
C ASN A 185 0.44 -15.42 2.86
N TYR A 186 0.03 -14.71 3.92
CA TYR A 186 -1.13 -15.10 4.71
C TYR A 186 -2.41 -15.10 3.86
N LEU A 187 -2.64 -14.04 3.09
CA LEU A 187 -3.81 -13.93 2.21
C LEU A 187 -3.81 -15.01 1.11
N ASP A 188 -2.65 -15.32 0.53
CA ASP A 188 -2.52 -16.43 -0.44
C ASP A 188 -2.98 -17.76 0.17
N LYS A 189 -2.56 -18.06 1.41
CA LYS A 189 -2.98 -19.28 2.12
C LYS A 189 -4.48 -19.32 2.43
N GLN A 190 -5.08 -18.17 2.73
CA GLN A 190 -6.53 -18.06 2.99
C GLN A 190 -7.35 -18.26 1.71
N GLU A 191 -6.86 -17.80 0.55
CA GLU A 191 -7.55 -18.00 -0.73
C GLU A 191 -7.54 -19.47 -1.17
N VAL A 192 -6.43 -20.19 -0.98
CA VAL A 192 -6.36 -21.64 -1.26
C VAL A 192 -7.41 -22.39 -0.45
N LYS A 193 -7.47 -22.15 0.87
CA LYS A 193 -8.46 -22.79 1.77
C LYS A 193 -9.92 -22.48 1.45
N ARG A 194 -10.23 -21.43 0.69
CA ARG A 194 -11.61 -21.08 0.29
C ARG A 194 -12.07 -21.80 -0.98
N ASN A 195 -11.12 -22.35 -1.75
CA ASN A 195 -11.39 -23.03 -3.02
C ASN A 195 -11.34 -24.56 -2.91
N ASP A 196 -10.94 -25.10 -1.75
CA ASP A 196 -11.04 -26.51 -1.36
C ASP A 196 -12.36 -26.74 -0.60
#